data_AF-A0A5M8NTG3-F1
#
_entry.id   AF-A0A5M8NTG3-F1
#
_cell.length_a   1.000
_cell.length_b   1.000
_cell.length_c   1.000
_cell.angle_alpha   90.00
_cell.angle_beta   90.00
_cell.angle_gamma   90.00
#
_symmetry.space_group_name_H-M   'P 1'
#
loop_
_entity.id
_entity.type
_entity.pdbx_description
1 polymer ?
#
loop_
_entity_poly.entity_id
_entity_poly.type
_entity_poly.pdbx_seq_one_letter_code
_entity_poly.pdbx_strand_id
1 'polypeptide(L)'
;MKKIIISSFLFVVCLSLSAQNIIPRPVSITEQPGRFIVDARTTISVTADDEGFRRTADFLSERFKTVAGFDLSVTGQPVSRNVICIRQVDGFTKEAYKLTITPEKALIESSAPNGAFYAVQTLFQMFPDDIYAQAVTKKRQMGSSVHRH
;
A
#
# COMPACT_ATOMS: atom_id res chain seq x y z
N MET A 1 -54.28 -18.40 22.70
CA MET A 1 -53.09 -17.70 23.25
C MET A 1 -51.84 -18.46 22.85
N LYS A 2 -50.94 -17.81 22.08
CA LYS A 2 -49.47 -17.98 21.95
C LYS A 2 -49.05 -17.76 20.49
N LYS A 3 -48.49 -16.57 20.26
CA LYS A 3 -47.85 -16.10 19.03
C LYS A 3 -46.44 -16.70 18.97
N ILE A 4 -45.99 -17.20 17.83
CA ILE A 4 -44.56 -17.43 17.56
C ILE A 4 -44.30 -16.96 16.12
N ILE A 5 -43.78 -15.74 16.00
CA ILE A 5 -43.23 -15.21 14.75
C ILE A 5 -41.75 -15.58 14.78
N ILE A 6 -41.35 -16.55 13.97
CA ILE A 6 -39.94 -16.90 13.81
C ILE A 6 -39.33 -15.86 12.87
N SER A 7 -38.83 -14.80 13.50
CA SER A 7 -37.94 -13.81 12.90
C SER A 7 -36.67 -14.54 12.44
N SER A 8 -36.59 -14.87 11.14
CA SER A 8 -35.38 -15.42 10.53
C SER A 8 -34.31 -14.33 10.53
N PHE A 9 -33.48 -14.39 11.56
CA PHE A 9 -32.28 -13.61 11.77
C PHE A 9 -31.41 -13.64 10.51
N LEU A 10 -31.27 -12.48 9.89
CA LEU A 10 -30.30 -12.21 8.83
C LEU A 10 -28.92 -12.59 9.36
N PHE A 11 -28.40 -13.75 8.94
CA PHE A 11 -27.03 -14.14 9.18
C PHE A 11 -26.15 -13.25 8.32
N VAL A 12 -25.88 -12.04 8.82
CA VAL A 12 -24.80 -11.19 8.32
C VAL A 12 -23.51 -11.92 8.67
N VAL A 13 -23.04 -12.76 7.75
CA VAL A 13 -21.64 -13.17 7.71
C VAL A 13 -20.85 -11.91 7.40
N CYS A 14 -20.38 -11.23 8.45
CA CYS A 14 -19.31 -10.26 8.31
C CYS A 14 -18.02 -11.06 8.14
N LEU A 15 -17.70 -11.42 6.90
CA LEU A 15 -16.40 -11.97 6.56
C LEU A 15 -15.40 -10.80 6.62
N SER A 16 -14.90 -10.46 7.81
CA SER A 16 -13.73 -9.60 7.95
C SER A 16 -12.49 -10.40 7.58
N LEU A 17 -12.26 -10.59 6.29
CA LEU A 17 -11.02 -11.18 5.78
C LEU A 17 -10.06 -10.04 5.47
N SER A 18 -9.00 -9.87 6.27
CA SER A 18 -7.70 -9.35 5.82
C SER A 18 -6.75 -9.13 7.01
N ALA A 19 -6.27 -10.20 7.64
CA ALA A 19 -4.93 -10.12 8.24
C ALA A 19 -3.96 -10.23 7.07
N GLN A 20 -3.52 -9.09 6.54
CA GLN A 20 -2.53 -9.04 5.46
C GLN A 20 -1.27 -9.71 6.01
N ASN A 21 -0.91 -10.88 5.47
CA ASN A 21 0.15 -11.70 6.03
C ASN A 21 1.51 -11.15 5.57
N ILE A 22 1.95 -10.07 6.23
CA ILE A 22 3.22 -9.42 5.93
C ILE A 22 4.35 -10.35 6.38
N ILE A 23 5.27 -10.66 5.46
CA ILE A 23 6.42 -11.54 5.65
C ILE A 23 7.71 -10.78 5.31
N PRO A 24 8.71 -10.75 6.22
CA PRO A 24 8.66 -11.22 7.60
C PRO A 24 7.68 -10.41 8.44
N ARG A 25 7.14 -11.02 9.50
CA ARG A 25 6.14 -10.38 10.35
C ARG A 25 6.74 -9.13 11.02
N PRO A 26 6.11 -7.94 10.86
CA PRO A 26 6.50 -6.74 11.59
C PRO A 26 6.42 -6.94 13.11
N VAL A 27 7.23 -6.17 13.84
CA VAL A 27 7.23 -6.19 15.31
C VAL A 27 5.86 -5.85 15.89
N SER A 28 5.12 -4.96 15.25
CA SER A 28 3.76 -4.58 15.62
C SER A 28 2.94 -4.21 14.39
N ILE A 29 1.66 -4.58 14.38
CA ILE A 29 0.67 -4.17 13.38
C ILE A 29 -0.57 -3.72 14.14
N THR A 30 -1.15 -2.59 13.71
CA THR A 30 -2.46 -2.14 14.16
C THR A 30 -3.27 -1.72 12.95
N GLU A 31 -4.34 -2.45 12.66
CA GLU A 31 -5.22 -2.13 11.55
C GLU A 31 -6.09 -0.91 11.87
N GLN A 32 -6.33 -0.08 10.86
CA GLN A 32 -7.16 1.12 10.95
C GLN A 32 -8.15 1.14 9.79
N PRO A 33 -9.36 1.68 9.97
CA PRO A 33 -10.32 1.80 8.89
C PRO A 33 -9.85 2.79 7.82
N GLY A 34 -10.25 2.54 6.57
CA GLY A 34 -9.91 3.36 5.42
C GLY A 34 -8.87 2.70 4.52
N ARG A 35 -8.55 3.39 3.42
CA ARG A 35 -7.55 2.93 2.45
C ARG A 35 -6.92 4.13 1.76
N PHE A 36 -5.64 4.00 1.42
CA PHE A 36 -4.93 4.92 0.54
C PHE A 36 -5.01 4.40 -0.89
N ILE A 37 -5.30 5.28 -1.86
CA ILE A 37 -5.34 4.92 -3.29
C ILE A 37 -4.14 5.57 -3.95
N VAL A 38 -3.32 4.76 -4.62
CA VAL A 38 -2.21 5.25 -5.44
C VAL A 38 -2.69 5.35 -6.88
N ASP A 39 -2.55 6.54 -7.47
CA ASP A 39 -2.87 6.83 -8.86
C ASP A 39 -1.73 7.64 -9.52
N ALA A 40 -1.88 7.96 -10.81
CA ALA A 40 -0.88 8.72 -11.57
C ALA A 40 -0.66 10.16 -11.06
N ARG A 41 -1.49 10.65 -10.13
CA ARG A 41 -1.33 11.97 -9.49
C ARG A 41 -0.69 11.85 -8.10
N THR A 42 -0.47 10.63 -7.60
CA THR A 42 0.23 10.41 -6.35
C THR A 42 1.69 10.83 -6.50
N THR A 43 2.22 11.50 -5.49
CA THR A 43 3.61 11.96 -5.45
C THR A 43 4.39 11.22 -4.37
N ILE A 44 5.67 10.96 -4.60
CA ILE A 44 6.61 10.50 -3.59
C ILE A 44 7.38 11.71 -3.08
N SER A 45 7.30 11.99 -1.78
CA SER A 45 8.05 13.07 -1.12
C SER A 45 9.19 12.48 -0.32
N VAL A 46 10.41 12.95 -0.56
CA VAL A 46 11.63 12.54 0.16
C VAL A 46 12.29 13.79 0.72
N THR A 47 12.19 14.01 2.03
CA THR A 47 12.77 15.21 2.68
C THR A 47 14.13 14.93 3.31
N ALA A 48 14.68 13.74 3.11
CA ALA A 48 15.99 13.34 3.63
C ALA A 48 17.10 13.73 2.65
N ASP A 49 18.24 14.19 3.17
CA ASP A 49 19.41 14.57 2.36
C ASP A 49 20.23 13.35 1.88
N ASP A 50 20.13 12.22 2.58
CA ASP A 50 20.84 10.98 2.22
C ASP A 50 20.27 10.37 0.93
N GLU A 51 21.14 10.22 -0.08
CA GLU A 51 20.79 9.67 -1.41
C GLU A 51 20.14 8.28 -1.36
N GLY A 52 20.40 7.47 -0.33
CA GLY A 52 19.82 6.15 -0.18
C GLY A 52 18.29 6.19 -0.03
N PHE A 53 17.75 7.24 0.61
CA PHE A 53 16.30 7.46 0.66
C PHE A 53 15.75 7.84 -0.71
N ARG A 54 16.49 8.64 -1.48
CA ARG A 54 16.10 8.98 -2.86
C ARG A 54 16.07 7.75 -3.75
N ARG A 55 17.08 6.89 -3.69
CA ARG A 55 17.11 5.61 -4.43
C ARG A 55 15.94 4.71 -4.07
N THR A 56 15.51 4.72 -2.81
CA THR A 56 14.33 3.98 -2.36
C THR A 56 13.03 4.52 -2.99
N ALA A 57 12.89 5.83 -3.10
CA ALA A 57 11.76 6.46 -3.81
C ALA A 57 11.79 6.16 -5.31
N ASP A 58 12.95 6.21 -5.95
CA ASP A 58 13.07 5.93 -7.37
C ASP A 58 12.73 4.45 -7.66
N PHE A 59 13.17 3.51 -6.81
CA PHE A 59 12.78 2.10 -6.87
C PHE A 59 11.26 1.90 -6.75
N LEU A 60 10.61 2.63 -5.85
CA LEU A 60 9.16 2.63 -5.70
C LEU A 60 8.47 3.15 -6.97
N SER A 61 8.92 4.28 -7.52
CA SER A 61 8.35 4.83 -8.76
C SER A 61 8.50 3.88 -9.93
N GLU A 62 9.69 3.30 -10.12
CA GLU A 62 9.97 2.36 -11.22
C GLU A 62 9.08 1.11 -11.15
N ARG A 63 8.74 0.67 -9.93
CA ARG A 63 7.81 -0.44 -9.75
C ARG A 63 6.43 -0.09 -10.29
N PHE A 64 5.90 1.08 -9.95
CA PHE A 64 4.61 1.55 -10.45
C PHE A 64 4.61 1.76 -11.97
N LYS A 65 5.72 2.27 -12.51
CA LYS A 65 5.91 2.37 -13.97
C LYS A 65 5.77 1.00 -14.63
N THR A 66 6.45 0.00 -14.10
CA THR A 66 6.48 -1.37 -14.63
C THR A 66 5.11 -2.04 -14.59
N VAL A 67 4.41 -1.95 -13.45
CA VAL A 67 3.19 -2.74 -13.21
C VAL A 67 1.89 -1.99 -13.51
N ALA A 68 1.89 -0.67 -13.41
CA ALA A 68 0.71 0.17 -13.57
C ALA A 68 0.79 1.12 -14.78
N GLY A 69 1.96 1.27 -15.41
CA GLY A 69 2.14 2.04 -16.63
C GLY A 69 2.18 3.55 -16.44
N PHE A 70 2.36 4.03 -15.20
CA PHE A 70 2.55 5.44 -14.89
C PHE A 70 3.69 5.64 -13.89
N ASP A 71 4.39 6.77 -14.02
CA ASP A 71 5.44 7.18 -13.09
C ASP A 71 4.85 7.98 -11.93
N LEU A 72 5.39 7.77 -10.72
CA LEU A 72 5.10 8.60 -9.56
C LEU A 72 6.14 9.72 -9.49
N SER A 73 5.70 10.97 -9.46
CA SER A 73 6.65 12.10 -9.36
C SER A 73 7.38 12.08 -8.03
N VAL A 74 8.71 12.27 -8.05
CA VAL A 74 9.53 12.34 -6.83
C VAL A 74 9.91 13.80 -6.56
N THR A 75 9.66 14.28 -5.35
CA THR A 75 9.96 15.65 -4.92
C THR A 75 10.74 15.69 -3.60
N GLY A 76 11.62 16.68 -3.47
CA GLY A 76 12.29 17.01 -2.21
C GLY A 76 11.44 17.85 -1.25
N GLN A 77 10.26 18.29 -1.70
CA GLN A 77 9.40 19.18 -0.92
C GLN A 77 8.36 18.41 -0.11
N PRO A 78 7.98 18.88 1.09
CA PRO A 78 6.87 18.31 1.84
C PRO A 78 5.55 18.39 1.07
N VAL A 79 4.78 17.30 1.06
CA VAL A 79 3.42 17.23 0.50
C VAL A 79 2.49 16.64 1.55
N SER A 80 1.26 17.15 1.64
CA SER A 80 0.33 16.79 2.71
C SER A 80 -0.69 15.71 2.34
N ARG A 81 -1.07 15.58 1.06
CA ARG A 81 -2.12 14.68 0.58
C ARG A 81 -1.76 14.02 -0.75
N ASN A 82 -2.37 12.86 -1.01
CA ASN A 82 -2.08 12.00 -2.15
C ASN A 82 -0.58 11.73 -2.31
N VAL A 83 0.05 11.34 -1.20
CA VAL A 83 1.51 11.28 -1.10
C VAL A 83 1.98 10.00 -0.41
N ILE A 84 3.10 9.47 -0.91
CA ILE A 84 3.95 8.53 -0.18
C ILE A 84 5.14 9.32 0.34
N CYS A 85 5.18 9.58 1.65
CA CYS A 85 6.21 10.39 2.29
C CYS A 85 7.26 9.48 2.89
N ILE A 86 8.52 9.67 2.50
CA ILE A 86 9.68 8.99 3.06
C ILE A 86 10.48 10.02 3.85
N ARG A 87 10.52 9.84 5.17
CA ARG A 87 11.12 10.78 6.11
C ARG A 87 12.20 10.10 6.94
N GLN A 88 13.37 10.72 6.99
CA GLN A 88 14.40 10.34 7.96
C GLN A 88 14.05 10.89 9.34
N VAL A 89 14.09 10.02 10.35
CA VAL A 89 13.88 10.37 11.76
C VAL A 89 14.87 9.60 12.63
N ASP A 90 15.29 10.15 13.76
CA ASP A 90 16.22 9.46 14.66
C ASP A 90 15.51 8.44 15.57
N GLY A 91 16.30 7.57 16.22
CA GLY A 91 15.81 6.64 17.24
C GLY A 91 15.42 5.24 16.75
N PHE A 92 15.65 4.92 15.47
CA PHE A 92 15.46 3.59 14.91
C PHE A 92 16.81 2.89 14.74
N THR A 93 16.83 1.56 14.87
CA THR A 93 17.96 0.77 14.38
C THR A 93 18.02 0.86 12.85
N LYS A 94 19.16 0.50 12.25
CA LYS A 94 19.43 0.66 10.81
C LYS A 94 18.33 0.10 9.89
N GLU A 95 17.70 -1.00 10.30
CA GLU A 95 16.69 -1.72 9.52
C GLU A 95 15.26 -1.47 10.01
N ALA A 96 15.09 -0.81 11.16
CA ALA A 96 13.78 -0.53 11.70
C ALA A 96 13.12 0.62 10.94
N TYR A 97 11.80 0.51 10.83
CA TYR A 97 10.96 1.49 10.19
C TYR A 97 9.60 1.56 10.88
N LYS A 98 8.87 2.64 10.60
CA LYS A 98 7.45 2.77 10.89
C LYS A 98 6.72 3.12 9.60
N LEU A 99 5.69 2.33 9.29
CA LEU A 99 4.79 2.57 8.16
C LEU A 99 3.41 2.94 8.72
N THR A 100 2.93 4.13 8.38
CA THR A 100 1.58 4.60 8.75
C THR A 100 0.80 4.90 7.49
N ILE A 101 -0.36 4.27 7.31
CA ILE A 101 -1.22 4.47 6.15
C ILE A 101 -2.53 5.10 6.61
N THR A 102 -2.94 6.16 5.92
CA THR A 102 -4.18 6.90 6.11
C THR A 102 -4.84 7.11 4.75
N PRO A 103 -6.12 7.51 4.68
CA PRO A 103 -6.75 7.85 3.40
C PRO A 103 -6.03 8.95 2.61
N GLU A 104 -5.23 9.79 3.26
CA GLU A 104 -4.55 10.92 2.63
C GLU A 104 -3.11 10.62 2.21
N LYS A 105 -2.42 9.70 2.90
CA LYS A 105 -1.00 9.42 2.68
C LYS A 105 -0.55 8.07 3.24
N ALA A 106 0.54 7.57 2.68
CA ALA A 106 1.43 6.61 3.32
C ALA A 106 2.68 7.34 3.84
N LEU A 107 3.02 7.16 5.11
CA LEU A 107 4.19 7.76 5.76
C LEU A 107 5.16 6.65 6.18
N ILE A 108 6.38 6.73 5.65
CA ILE A 108 7.52 5.87 5.95
C ILE A 108 8.50 6.70 6.79
N GLU A 109 8.83 6.20 7.98
CA GLU A 109 9.80 6.80 8.88
C GLU A 109 10.89 5.79 9.22
N SER A 110 12.17 6.16 9.08
CA SER A 110 13.31 5.34 9.49
C SER A 110 14.54 6.20 9.77
N SER A 111 15.53 5.68 10.51
CA SER A 111 16.80 6.38 10.74
C SER A 111 17.84 6.17 9.65
N ALA A 112 17.69 5.14 8.82
CA ALA A 112 18.62 4.84 7.72
C ALA A 112 17.87 4.37 6.46
N PRO A 113 18.53 4.44 5.28
CA PRO A 113 17.95 3.98 4.01
C PRO A 113 17.47 2.52 4.02
N ASN A 114 18.16 1.62 4.73
CA ASN A 114 17.78 0.21 4.81
C ASN A 114 16.36 0.04 5.39
N GLY A 115 16.04 0.74 6.48
CA GLY A 115 14.70 0.73 7.07
C GLY A 115 13.64 1.26 6.10
N ALA A 116 13.92 2.36 5.39
CA ALA A 116 12.99 2.91 4.39
C ALA A 116 12.73 1.91 3.25
N PHE A 117 13.78 1.22 2.80
CA PHE A 117 13.66 0.18 1.78
C PHE A 117 12.77 -0.97 2.25
N TYR A 118 12.95 -1.46 3.49
CA TYR A 118 12.08 -2.50 4.05
C TYR A 118 10.63 -2.04 4.28
N ALA A 119 10.43 -0.76 4.59
CA ALA A 119 9.09 -0.18 4.63
C ALA A 119 8.42 -0.21 3.25
N VAL A 120 9.15 0.10 2.18
CA VAL A 120 8.64 -0.02 0.79
C VAL A 120 8.32 -1.46 0.43
N GLN A 121 9.18 -2.43 0.79
CA GLN A 121 8.88 -3.85 0.59
C GLN A 121 7.60 -4.29 1.33
N THR A 122 7.40 -3.76 2.53
CA THR A 122 6.18 -4.01 3.31
C THR A 122 4.97 -3.36 2.66
N LEU A 123 5.10 -2.13 2.19
CA LEU A 123 4.06 -1.42 1.45
C LEU A 123 3.66 -2.19 0.17
N PHE A 124 4.59 -2.84 -0.53
CA PHE A 124 4.27 -3.69 -1.66
C PHE A 124 3.37 -4.87 -1.30
N GLN A 125 3.61 -5.51 -0.16
CA GLN A 125 2.74 -6.59 0.32
C GLN A 125 1.33 -6.10 0.69
N MET A 126 1.15 -4.77 0.76
CA MET A 126 -0.15 -4.16 1.00
C MET A 126 -0.97 -3.91 -0.27
N PHE A 127 -0.34 -3.97 -1.44
CA PHE A 127 -1.00 -3.88 -2.74
C PHE A 127 -1.47 -5.26 -3.23
N PRO A 128 -2.35 -5.32 -4.26
CA PRO A 128 -2.64 -6.57 -4.96
C PRO A 128 -1.38 -7.20 -5.56
N ASP A 129 -1.39 -8.53 -5.74
CA ASP A 129 -0.26 -9.33 -6.25
C ASP A 129 0.32 -8.82 -7.59
N ASP A 130 -0.48 -8.09 -8.37
CA ASP A 130 -0.06 -7.43 -9.61
C ASP A 130 1.16 -6.51 -9.40
N ILE A 131 1.41 -6.02 -8.18
CA ILE A 131 2.61 -5.25 -7.83
C ILE A 131 3.92 -6.03 -8.06
N TYR A 132 3.87 -7.37 -8.12
CA TYR A 132 5.03 -8.22 -8.39
C TYR A 132 5.09 -8.73 -9.84
N ALA A 133 4.15 -8.31 -10.70
CA ALA A 133 4.13 -8.71 -12.10
C ALA A 133 5.38 -8.19 -12.87
N GLN A 134 5.75 -8.93 -13.92
CA GLN A 134 6.91 -8.61 -14.76
C GLN A 134 6.66 -7.42 -15.71
N ALA A 135 5.39 -7.06 -15.95
CA ALA A 135 4.95 -5.91 -16.73
C ALA A 135 3.43 -5.74 -16.60
N VAL A 136 2.90 -4.58 -17.02
CA VAL A 136 1.46 -4.31 -17.14
C VAL A 136 0.76 -5.46 -17.85
N THR A 137 0.06 -6.30 -17.09
CA THR A 137 -0.68 -7.43 -17.66
C THR A 137 -2.01 -6.89 -18.18
N LYS A 138 -2.12 -6.68 -19.48
CA LYS A 138 -3.40 -6.33 -20.13
C LYS A 138 -4.36 -7.52 -20.06
N LYS A 139 -4.98 -7.77 -18.90
CA LYS A 139 -5.96 -8.87 -18.75
C LYS A 139 -7.11 -8.50 -17.82
N ARG A 140 -8.08 -7.76 -18.35
CA ARG A 140 -9.45 -7.73 -17.81
C ARG A 140 -10.53 -7.27 -18.80
N GLN A 141 -10.54 -7.80 -20.02
CA GLN A 141 -11.67 -7.77 -20.97
C GLN A 141 -11.60 -9.04 -21.85
N MET A 142 -11.75 -10.23 -21.26
CA MET A 142 -12.07 -11.45 -22.01
C MET A 142 -12.88 -12.35 -21.09
N GLY A 143 -14.18 -12.08 -21.04
CA GLY A 143 -15.12 -12.77 -20.16
C GLY A 143 -16.55 -12.27 -20.34
N SER A 144 -16.95 -11.97 -21.58
CA SER A 144 -18.37 -11.98 -21.96
C SER A 144 -18.44 -12.06 -23.48
N SER A 145 -18.22 -13.26 -24.01
CA SER A 145 -18.78 -13.61 -25.30
C SER A 145 -19.22 -15.07 -25.22
N VAL A 146 -20.34 -15.35 -25.89
CA VAL A 146 -20.96 -16.66 -26.11
C VAL A 146 -21.96 -17.13 -25.03
N HIS A 147 -23.16 -16.58 -25.10
CA HIS A 147 -24.32 -17.46 -25.30
C HIS A 147 -25.01 -17.06 -26.61
N ARG A 148 -24.68 -17.80 -27.67
CA ARG A 148 -25.58 -17.99 -28.81
C ARG A 148 -26.50 -19.14 -28.41
N HIS A 149 -27.80 -18.89 -28.39
CA HIS A 149 -28.79 -19.55 -29.23
C HIS A 149 -30.07 -18.71 -29.23
#